data_AF-A0A6P5ZNT1-F1
#
_entry.id   AF-A0A6P5ZNT1-F1
#
_cell.length_a   1.000
_cell.length_b   1.000
_cell.length_c   1.000
_cell.angle_alpha   90.00
_cell.angle_beta   90.00
_cell.angle_gamma   90.00
#
_symmetry.space_group_name_H-M   'P 1'
#
loop_
_entity.id
_entity.type
_entity.pdbx_description
1 polymer ?
#
loop_
_entity_poly.entity_id
_entity_poly.type
_entity_poly.pdbx_seq_one_letter_code
_entity_poly.pdbx_strand_id
1 'polypeptide(L)'
;MSAEKTELDGSSFANPLLLQLQQTLTSCSKSIVDGDLSQSQTSVSELVNFLDSVSDATVSEPENEVAKANALAILSEIYNFLCSPSLDQEIIDALSFELPKSVSKFSGVSPECLEIADRIIDRFIKTCSPRDMLSILCEALDSPNKTVKAAAYVSPLIGGLSEVFLATRRRHFEQIKVAVPVIVKVVKAISSESDYEDTELETLFDRVVKIAHCIRAVSTKLEDGVNEKLRALLGLYVLQISAMVSVSPTHLLFASRLACFLPYCGVSYLGLITGSDIDTISRIVIGEDEDDCMILSSHVYLGASLSVIWAQMHDEVARAAKEDLSAVKTELKNNQMKRWQAIGMLKHIFSSVDLPWKFKRYAVDFLLCITSGDISKDLDDEHNDCSLYMTSLFSALQAVTMIIIYTSDTVLRKNAFEVLKRVLADIPDSQRFDILKALITNSDSSSMAAILLDLVRGEMHRESTLRTLIGENEVLKADNKACQNTLFWSTSILELIESVLRPVKGGPPILPENGDVEKPTTLECCPRIICRRPTMNGSYLFECL
;
A
#
# COMPACT_ATOMS: atom_id res chain seq x y z
N MET A 1 -59.10 -58.41 17.82
CA MET A 1 -59.07 -56.99 17.40
C MET A 1 -58.45 -56.19 18.53
N SER A 2 -57.12 -56.15 18.56
CA SER A 2 -56.31 -55.30 19.45
C SER A 2 -55.06 -54.90 18.67
N ALA A 3 -54.81 -53.60 18.59
CA ALA A 3 -53.51 -52.95 18.38
C ALA A 3 -53.85 -51.45 18.23
N GLU A 4 -53.84 -50.67 19.29
CA GLU A 4 -52.66 -50.09 19.96
C GLU A 4 -52.33 -48.72 19.37
N LYS A 5 -52.64 -47.72 20.21
CA LYS A 5 -52.35 -46.30 20.08
C LYS A 5 -50.84 -46.11 20.02
N THR A 6 -50.34 -45.41 19.01
CA THR A 6 -49.01 -44.80 19.06
C THR A 6 -49.20 -43.33 19.38
N GLU A 7 -48.93 -42.98 20.64
CA GLU A 7 -48.84 -41.60 21.10
C GLU A 7 -47.60 -40.96 20.49
N LEU A 8 -47.82 -39.87 19.75
CA LEU A 8 -46.80 -38.92 19.34
C LEU A 8 -46.36 -38.15 20.57
N ASP A 9 -45.31 -38.64 21.22
CA ASP A 9 -44.66 -37.93 22.32
C ASP A 9 -43.73 -36.86 21.73
N GLY A 10 -44.29 -35.65 21.59
CA GLY A 10 -43.52 -34.44 21.35
C GLY A 10 -42.81 -34.03 22.65
N SER A 11 -41.61 -34.55 22.86
CA SER A 11 -40.68 -34.00 23.84
C SER A 11 -39.58 -33.22 23.12
N SER A 12 -39.56 -31.91 23.36
CA SER A 12 -38.50 -30.98 22.99
C SER A 12 -37.19 -31.43 23.67
N PHE A 13 -36.33 -32.16 22.95
CA PHE A 13 -34.98 -32.45 23.41
C PHE A 13 -34.19 -31.13 23.47
N ALA A 14 -33.95 -30.65 24.70
CA ALA A 14 -33.11 -29.48 24.95
C ALA A 14 -31.68 -29.75 24.43
N ASN A 15 -31.19 -28.85 23.59
CA ASN A 15 -29.84 -28.95 23.01
C ASN A 15 -28.78 -28.92 24.13
N PRO A 16 -27.96 -29.98 24.31
CA PRO A 16 -26.98 -30.07 25.40
C PRO A 16 -26.01 -28.89 25.46
N LEU A 17 -25.60 -28.36 24.29
CA LEU A 17 -24.71 -27.21 24.20
C LEU A 17 -25.37 -25.93 24.69
N LEU A 18 -26.67 -25.77 24.45
CA LEU A 18 -27.43 -24.60 24.87
C LEU A 18 -27.66 -24.62 26.39
N LEU A 19 -27.89 -25.80 26.98
CA LEU A 19 -27.93 -25.97 28.43
C LEU A 19 -26.58 -25.64 29.09
N GLN A 20 -25.48 -26.11 28.49
CA GLN A 20 -24.13 -25.80 28.97
C GLN A 20 -23.86 -24.29 28.92
N LEU A 21 -24.19 -23.63 27.80
CA LEU A 21 -24.08 -22.17 27.67
C LEU A 21 -24.86 -21.43 28.76
N GLN A 22 -26.13 -21.81 28.98
CA GLN A 22 -26.98 -21.18 29.99
C GLN A 22 -26.40 -21.35 31.41
N GLN A 23 -25.84 -22.52 31.73
CA GLN A 23 -25.16 -22.77 32.99
C GLN A 23 -23.93 -21.87 33.16
N THR A 24 -23.09 -21.76 32.12
CA THR A 24 -21.89 -20.92 32.16
C THR A 24 -22.23 -19.43 32.27
N LEU A 25 -23.22 -18.94 31.54
CA LEU A 25 -23.70 -17.55 31.64
C LEU A 25 -24.27 -17.24 33.03
N THR A 26 -25.01 -18.19 33.62
CA THR A 26 -25.54 -18.04 34.98
C THR A 26 -24.41 -18.02 36.01
N SER A 27 -23.39 -18.88 35.84
CA SER A 27 -22.19 -18.89 36.68
C SER A 27 -21.42 -17.57 36.61
N CYS A 28 -21.22 -17.03 35.40
CA CYS A 28 -20.61 -15.71 35.19
C CYS A 28 -21.40 -14.61 35.90
N SER A 29 -22.72 -14.57 35.68
CA SER A 29 -23.59 -13.56 36.30
C SER A 29 -23.47 -13.56 37.81
N LYS A 30 -23.51 -14.76 38.41
CA LYS A 30 -23.42 -14.92 39.86
C LYS A 30 -22.06 -14.50 40.40
N SER A 31 -20.96 -14.95 39.79
CA SER A 31 -19.61 -14.61 40.27
C SER A 31 -19.28 -13.13 40.13
N ILE A 32 -19.81 -12.46 39.10
CA ILE A 32 -19.67 -11.02 38.92
C ILE A 32 -20.45 -10.26 40.02
N VAL A 33 -21.71 -10.65 40.26
CA VAL A 33 -22.55 -10.02 41.30
C VAL A 33 -22.00 -10.26 42.71
N ASP A 34 -21.43 -11.44 42.96
CA ASP A 34 -20.80 -11.78 44.25
C ASP A 34 -19.49 -10.98 44.50
N GLY A 35 -18.96 -10.29 43.49
CA GLY A 35 -17.79 -9.41 43.58
C GLY A 35 -16.44 -10.14 43.71
N ASP A 36 -16.41 -11.46 43.52
CA ASP A 36 -15.17 -12.23 43.53
C ASP A 36 -14.47 -12.13 42.18
N LEU A 37 -13.49 -11.22 42.09
CA LEU A 37 -12.69 -10.98 40.89
C LEU A 37 -12.00 -12.24 40.34
N SER A 38 -11.57 -13.15 41.21
CA SER A 38 -10.87 -14.37 40.77
C SER A 38 -11.83 -15.39 40.19
N GLN A 39 -12.99 -15.54 40.82
CA GLN A 39 -14.04 -16.44 40.36
C GLN A 39 -14.73 -15.91 39.09
N SER A 40 -14.90 -14.59 38.97
CA SER A 40 -15.46 -13.97 37.78
C SER A 40 -14.55 -14.13 36.58
N GLN A 41 -13.25 -13.86 36.72
CA GLN A 41 -12.26 -14.11 35.67
C GLN A 41 -12.24 -15.59 35.23
N THR A 42 -12.32 -16.52 36.19
CA THR A 42 -12.36 -17.96 35.89
C THR A 42 -13.63 -18.31 35.10
N SER A 43 -14.79 -17.83 35.54
CA SER A 43 -16.09 -18.10 34.89
C SER A 43 -16.14 -17.53 33.47
N VAL A 44 -15.63 -16.31 33.28
CA VAL A 44 -15.54 -15.67 31.95
C VAL A 44 -14.59 -16.45 31.05
N SER A 45 -13.45 -16.92 31.58
CA SER A 45 -12.52 -17.76 30.82
C SER A 45 -13.14 -19.10 30.40
N GLU A 46 -13.95 -19.72 31.27
CA GLU A 46 -14.71 -20.93 30.95
C GLU A 46 -15.72 -20.69 29.82
N LEU A 47 -16.40 -19.53 29.82
CA LEU A 47 -17.29 -19.13 28.74
C LEU A 47 -16.54 -18.96 27.43
N VAL A 48 -15.41 -18.24 27.43
CA VAL A 48 -14.58 -18.03 26.25
C VAL A 48 -14.07 -19.36 25.70
N ASN A 49 -13.55 -20.25 26.54
CA ASN A 49 -13.06 -21.56 26.14
C ASN A 49 -14.17 -22.44 25.54
N PHE A 50 -15.38 -22.37 26.10
CA PHE A 50 -16.54 -23.06 25.54
C PHE A 50 -16.88 -22.54 24.14
N LEU A 51 -16.97 -21.22 23.98
CA LEU A 51 -17.27 -20.59 22.69
C LEU A 51 -16.20 -20.89 21.63
N ASP A 52 -14.93 -20.82 22.02
CA ASP A 52 -13.81 -21.14 21.16
C ASP A 52 -13.86 -22.61 20.69
N SER A 53 -14.13 -23.55 21.61
CA SER A 53 -14.27 -24.96 21.27
C SER A 53 -15.41 -25.21 20.28
N VAL A 54 -16.55 -24.54 20.43
CA VAL A 54 -17.68 -24.68 19.51
C VAL A 54 -17.36 -24.08 18.15
N SER A 55 -16.76 -22.89 18.13
CA SER A 55 -16.37 -22.21 16.90
C SER A 55 -15.35 -23.05 16.11
N ASP A 56 -14.30 -23.52 16.77
CA ASP A 56 -13.23 -24.31 16.13
C ASP A 56 -13.75 -25.64 15.57
N ALA A 57 -14.65 -26.32 16.29
CA ALA A 57 -15.31 -27.52 15.81
C ALA A 57 -16.16 -27.26 14.56
N THR A 58 -16.89 -26.14 14.55
CA THR A 58 -17.78 -25.78 13.43
C THR A 58 -16.99 -25.35 12.19
N VAL A 59 -15.90 -24.60 12.38
CA VAL A 59 -15.00 -24.19 11.28
C VAL A 59 -14.26 -25.38 10.69
N SER A 60 -13.94 -26.40 11.51
CA SER A 60 -13.29 -27.63 11.06
C SER A 60 -14.21 -28.54 10.22
N GLU A 61 -15.53 -28.40 10.37
CA GLU A 61 -16.54 -29.19 9.65
C GLU A 61 -17.55 -28.29 8.90
N PRO A 62 -17.13 -27.57 7.84
CA PRO A 62 -17.96 -26.54 7.19
C PRO A 62 -19.21 -27.09 6.47
N GLU A 63 -19.30 -28.39 6.23
CA GLU A 63 -20.47 -29.04 5.63
C GLU A 63 -21.48 -29.53 6.68
N ASN A 64 -21.16 -29.44 7.96
CA ASN A 64 -22.01 -29.94 9.04
C ASN A 64 -23.12 -28.93 9.39
N GLU A 65 -24.28 -29.10 8.77
CA GLU A 65 -25.46 -28.25 8.99
C GLU A 65 -25.96 -28.27 10.45
N VAL A 66 -25.75 -29.37 11.19
CA VAL A 66 -26.11 -29.44 12.61
C VAL A 66 -25.19 -28.54 13.44
N ALA A 67 -23.89 -28.53 13.14
CA ALA A 67 -22.92 -27.66 13.81
C ALA A 67 -23.22 -26.17 13.54
N LYS A 68 -23.56 -25.82 12.29
CA LYS A 68 -23.99 -24.45 11.94
C LYS A 68 -25.25 -24.03 12.69
N ALA A 69 -26.27 -24.89 12.73
CA ALA A 69 -27.50 -24.62 13.47
C ALA A 69 -27.25 -24.45 14.98
N ASN A 70 -26.35 -25.24 15.56
CA ASN A 70 -25.94 -25.12 16.95
C ASN A 70 -25.19 -23.81 17.23
N ALA A 71 -24.25 -23.43 16.36
CA ALA A 71 -23.53 -22.15 16.44
C ALA A 71 -24.50 -20.96 16.42
N LEU A 72 -25.48 -20.98 15.51
CA LEU A 72 -26.49 -19.94 15.41
C LEU A 72 -27.37 -19.87 16.67
N ALA A 73 -27.78 -21.02 17.21
CA ALA A 73 -28.57 -21.10 18.44
C ALA A 73 -27.79 -20.55 19.65
N ILE A 74 -26.50 -20.86 19.75
CA ILE A 74 -25.60 -20.35 20.82
C ILE A 74 -25.50 -18.82 20.75
N LEU A 75 -25.22 -18.26 19.58
CA LEU A 75 -25.15 -16.81 19.40
C LEU A 75 -26.49 -16.13 19.71
N SER A 76 -27.60 -16.73 19.25
CA SER A 76 -28.94 -16.22 19.53
C SER A 76 -29.24 -16.18 21.02
N GLU A 77 -28.85 -17.22 21.75
CA GLU A 77 -29.03 -17.30 23.20
C GLU A 77 -28.18 -16.26 23.94
N ILE A 78 -26.92 -16.05 23.55
CA ILE A 78 -26.07 -14.97 24.09
C ILE A 78 -26.73 -13.61 23.86
N TYR A 79 -27.21 -13.36 22.64
CA TYR A 79 -27.87 -12.10 22.32
C TYR A 79 -29.13 -11.88 23.17
N ASN A 80 -29.96 -12.91 23.32
CA ASN A 80 -31.16 -12.87 24.16
C ASN A 80 -30.82 -12.60 25.63
N PHE A 81 -29.78 -13.26 26.14
CA PHE A 81 -29.26 -13.04 27.48
C PHE A 81 -28.85 -11.57 27.69
N LEU A 82 -28.06 -10.99 26.78
CA LEU A 82 -27.62 -9.59 26.84
C LEU A 82 -28.76 -8.58 26.66
N CYS A 83 -29.85 -8.98 26.01
CA CYS A 83 -31.06 -8.16 25.84
C CYS A 83 -32.03 -8.26 27.02
N SER A 84 -31.78 -9.16 27.98
CA SER A 84 -32.64 -9.32 29.15
C SER A 84 -32.74 -8.01 29.93
N PRO A 85 -33.96 -7.49 30.22
CA PRO A 85 -34.13 -6.21 30.90
C PRO A 85 -33.70 -6.24 32.37
N SER A 86 -33.52 -7.44 32.94
CA SER A 86 -33.08 -7.63 34.33
C SER A 86 -31.58 -7.85 34.46
N LEU A 87 -30.81 -7.74 33.36
CA LEU A 87 -29.38 -7.98 33.41
C LEU A 87 -28.66 -6.75 33.96
N ASP A 88 -27.88 -6.95 35.01
CA ASP A 88 -27.12 -5.87 35.66
C ASP A 88 -26.01 -5.33 34.74
N GLN A 89 -25.80 -4.02 34.80
CA GLN A 89 -24.79 -3.34 33.97
C GLN A 89 -23.37 -3.84 34.27
N GLU A 90 -23.06 -4.22 35.51
CA GLU A 90 -21.76 -4.79 35.89
C GLU A 90 -21.46 -6.09 35.15
N ILE A 91 -22.49 -6.91 34.89
CA ILE A 91 -22.35 -8.15 34.11
C ILE A 91 -22.07 -7.79 32.64
N ILE A 92 -22.80 -6.83 32.08
CA ILE A 92 -22.58 -6.36 30.71
C ILE A 92 -21.16 -5.82 30.53
N ASP A 93 -20.70 -4.97 31.45
CA ASP A 93 -19.37 -4.37 31.39
C ASP A 93 -18.28 -5.43 31.51
N ALA A 94 -18.41 -6.39 32.44
CA ALA A 94 -17.44 -7.48 32.59
C ALA A 94 -17.39 -8.39 31.34
N LEU A 95 -18.54 -8.72 30.76
CA LEU A 95 -18.59 -9.54 29.54
C LEU A 95 -18.10 -8.81 28.30
N SER A 96 -18.17 -7.47 28.28
CA SER A 96 -17.76 -6.66 27.13
C SER A 96 -16.27 -6.80 26.80
N PHE A 97 -15.40 -7.15 27.75
CA PHE A 97 -13.97 -7.31 27.51
C PHE A 97 -13.62 -8.51 26.63
N GLU A 98 -14.38 -9.60 26.73
CA GLU A 98 -14.03 -10.88 26.09
C GLU A 98 -15.04 -11.28 25.00
N LEU A 99 -16.34 -11.05 25.22
CA LEU A 99 -17.36 -11.56 24.30
C LEU A 99 -17.26 -11.01 22.87
N PRO A 100 -16.99 -9.71 22.61
CA PRO A 100 -16.83 -9.22 21.24
C PRO A 100 -15.79 -10.02 20.44
N LYS A 101 -14.69 -10.41 21.09
CA LYS A 101 -13.64 -11.24 20.49
C LYS A 101 -14.15 -12.66 20.22
N SER A 102 -14.73 -13.32 21.22
CA SER A 102 -15.20 -14.71 21.09
C SER A 102 -16.32 -14.87 20.07
N VAL A 103 -17.34 -14.00 20.09
CA VAL A 103 -18.48 -14.11 19.17
C VAL A 103 -18.08 -13.82 17.72
N SER A 104 -17.04 -13.00 17.51
CA SER A 104 -16.52 -12.70 16.17
C SER A 104 -15.96 -13.93 15.45
N LYS A 105 -15.52 -14.97 16.17
CA LYS A 105 -15.00 -16.21 15.56
C LYS A 105 -16.07 -17.01 14.80
N PHE A 106 -17.34 -16.82 15.16
CA PHE A 106 -18.47 -17.49 14.50
C PHE A 106 -18.88 -16.83 13.16
N SER A 107 -18.37 -15.64 12.85
CA SER A 107 -18.73 -14.89 11.63
C SER A 107 -18.44 -15.65 10.33
N GLY A 108 -17.42 -16.51 10.32
CA GLY A 108 -17.06 -17.33 9.15
C GLY A 108 -17.89 -18.59 8.97
N VAL A 109 -18.83 -18.88 9.88
CA VAL A 109 -19.68 -20.09 9.88
C VAL A 109 -20.86 -19.95 8.91
N SER A 110 -21.60 -18.83 8.99
CA SER A 110 -22.70 -18.50 8.09
C SER A 110 -23.01 -16.99 8.10
N PRO A 111 -23.69 -16.44 7.08
CA PRO A 111 -24.12 -15.04 7.06
C PRO A 111 -25.01 -14.66 8.26
N GLU A 112 -25.88 -15.57 8.72
CA GLU A 112 -26.74 -15.36 9.89
C GLU A 112 -25.92 -15.29 11.18
N CYS A 113 -24.87 -16.11 11.32
CA CYS A 113 -23.94 -16.01 12.45
C CYS A 113 -23.20 -14.67 12.47
N LEU A 114 -22.76 -14.17 11.31
CA LEU A 114 -22.19 -12.83 11.20
C LEU A 114 -23.18 -11.74 11.64
N GLU A 115 -24.44 -11.81 11.20
CA GLU A 115 -25.47 -10.84 11.57
C GLU A 115 -25.72 -10.84 13.10
N ILE A 116 -25.81 -12.00 13.73
CA ILE A 116 -26.01 -12.06 15.20
C ILE A 116 -24.76 -11.58 15.94
N ALA A 117 -23.55 -11.91 15.48
CA ALA A 117 -22.31 -11.40 16.05
C ALA A 117 -22.27 -9.85 15.99
N ASP A 118 -22.63 -9.25 14.85
CA ASP A 118 -22.78 -7.80 14.71
C ASP A 118 -23.78 -7.25 15.74
N ARG A 119 -24.94 -7.89 15.90
CA ARG A 119 -25.98 -7.46 16.86
C ARG A 119 -25.52 -7.54 18.32
N ILE A 120 -24.71 -8.53 18.68
CA ILE A 120 -24.11 -8.66 20.01
C ILE A 120 -23.12 -7.52 20.27
N ILE A 121 -22.24 -7.23 19.31
CA ILE A 121 -21.28 -6.12 19.43
C ILE A 121 -22.02 -4.79 19.53
N ASP A 122 -23.03 -4.56 18.68
CA ASP A 122 -23.90 -3.38 18.74
C ASP A 122 -24.60 -3.21 20.09
N ARG A 123 -24.97 -4.32 20.74
CA ARG A 123 -25.57 -4.29 22.08
C ARG A 123 -24.57 -3.72 23.08
N PHE A 124 -23.33 -4.21 23.09
CA PHE A 124 -22.27 -3.66 23.95
C PHE A 124 -21.98 -2.19 23.65
N ILE A 125 -21.94 -1.79 22.37
CA ILE A 125 -21.70 -0.38 22.00
C ILE A 125 -22.81 0.55 22.52
N LYS A 126 -24.06 0.06 22.59
CA LYS A 126 -25.20 0.84 23.10
C LYS A 126 -25.23 0.93 24.63
N THR A 127 -24.68 -0.06 25.34
CA THR A 127 -24.79 -0.16 26.80
C THR A 127 -23.51 0.25 27.52
N CYS A 128 -22.34 0.07 26.91
CA CYS A 128 -21.04 0.38 27.50
C CYS A 128 -20.53 1.74 27.04
N SER A 129 -19.47 2.23 27.69
CA SER A 129 -18.78 3.46 27.31
C SER A 129 -18.13 3.32 25.92
N PRO A 130 -18.37 4.25 24.96
CA PRO A 130 -17.75 4.19 23.64
C PRO A 130 -16.22 4.21 23.69
N ARG A 131 -15.64 4.87 24.69
CA ARG A 131 -14.18 4.91 24.89
C ARG A 131 -13.64 3.53 25.24
N ASP A 132 -14.34 2.80 26.11
CA ASP A 132 -13.90 1.49 26.57
C ASP A 132 -14.10 0.46 25.46
N MET A 133 -15.23 0.53 24.75
CA MET A 133 -15.47 -0.29 23.56
C MET A 133 -14.45 -0.04 22.44
N LEU A 134 -13.98 1.20 22.24
CA LEU A 134 -12.89 1.46 21.30
C LEU A 134 -11.63 0.70 21.68
N SER A 135 -11.24 0.75 22.96
CA SER A 135 -10.05 0.05 23.46
C SER A 135 -10.19 -1.47 23.32
N ILE A 136 -11.33 -2.01 23.73
CA ILE A 136 -11.65 -3.44 23.69
C ILE A 136 -11.61 -3.96 22.24
N LEU A 137 -12.27 -3.27 21.30
CA LEU A 137 -12.30 -3.71 19.91
C LEU A 137 -10.93 -3.57 19.23
N CYS A 138 -10.15 -2.53 19.55
CA CYS A 138 -8.78 -2.40 19.08
C CYS A 138 -7.88 -3.52 19.63
N GLU A 139 -8.01 -3.89 20.90
CA GLU A 139 -7.27 -5.01 21.50
C GLU A 139 -7.65 -6.35 20.87
N ALA A 140 -8.95 -6.58 20.64
CA ALA A 140 -9.44 -7.78 19.97
C ALA A 140 -8.88 -7.91 18.53
N LEU A 141 -8.72 -6.78 17.83
CA LEU A 141 -8.11 -6.72 16.50
C LEU A 141 -6.59 -6.93 16.51
N ASP A 142 -5.88 -6.39 17.49
CA ASP A 142 -4.41 -6.53 17.59
C ASP A 142 -3.98 -7.91 18.11
N SER A 143 -4.91 -8.70 18.61
CA SER A 143 -4.63 -10.04 19.10
C SER A 143 -4.20 -11.00 17.96
N PRO A 144 -3.10 -11.75 18.12
CA PRO A 144 -2.59 -12.65 17.09
C PRO A 144 -3.53 -13.86 16.94
N ASN A 145 -4.42 -13.81 15.96
CA ASN A 145 -5.29 -14.94 15.65
C ASN A 145 -4.68 -15.82 14.57
N LYS A 146 -4.58 -17.12 14.88
CA LYS A 146 -4.12 -18.17 13.96
C LYS A 146 -5.27 -18.79 13.16
N THR A 147 -6.39 -18.09 13.01
CA THR A 147 -7.62 -18.66 12.45
C THR A 147 -7.58 -18.67 10.92
N VAL A 148 -8.00 -19.79 10.32
CA VAL A 148 -8.04 -20.01 8.87
C VAL A 148 -8.92 -18.98 8.13
N LYS A 149 -9.89 -18.36 8.81
CA LYS A 149 -10.81 -17.33 8.27
C LYS A 149 -10.61 -15.97 8.93
N ALA A 150 -9.38 -15.43 8.89
CA ALA A 150 -9.08 -14.17 9.58
C ALA A 150 -9.93 -13.00 9.07
N ALA A 151 -10.22 -12.92 7.76
CA ALA A 151 -11.07 -11.88 7.17
C ALA A 151 -12.50 -11.86 7.74
N ALA A 152 -13.14 -13.03 7.83
CA ALA A 152 -14.45 -13.16 8.43
C ALA A 152 -14.43 -12.73 9.91
N TYR A 153 -13.45 -13.25 10.68
CA TYR A 153 -13.30 -12.94 12.11
C TYR A 153 -13.17 -11.43 12.40
N VAL A 154 -12.37 -10.69 11.63
CA VAL A 154 -12.14 -9.26 11.93
C VAL A 154 -13.28 -8.35 11.45
N SER A 155 -14.08 -8.82 10.49
CA SER A 155 -15.16 -8.04 9.87
C SER A 155 -16.18 -7.47 10.89
N PRO A 156 -16.75 -8.26 11.84
CA PRO A 156 -17.66 -7.72 12.85
C PRO A 156 -16.97 -6.75 13.82
N LEU A 157 -15.68 -6.94 14.14
CA LEU A 157 -14.93 -6.02 14.99
C LEU A 157 -14.72 -4.64 14.33
N ILE A 158 -14.35 -4.61 13.04
CA ILE A 158 -14.25 -3.37 12.25
C ILE A 158 -15.64 -2.73 12.07
N GLY A 159 -16.68 -3.56 11.88
CA GLY A 159 -18.08 -3.14 11.90
C GLY A 159 -18.43 -2.40 13.19
N GLY A 160 -18.08 -2.99 14.34
CA GLY A 160 -18.27 -2.38 15.65
C GLY A 160 -17.51 -1.07 15.81
N LEU A 161 -16.24 -0.99 15.39
CA LEU A 161 -15.48 0.28 15.43
C LEU A 161 -16.16 1.39 14.63
N SER A 162 -16.81 1.06 13.51
CA SER A 162 -17.58 2.02 12.72
C SER A 162 -18.72 2.65 13.54
N GLU A 163 -19.43 1.84 14.33
CA GLU A 163 -20.50 2.31 15.21
C GLU A 163 -19.96 3.05 16.44
N VAL A 164 -18.84 2.58 17.01
CA VAL A 164 -18.15 3.28 18.11
C VAL A 164 -17.76 4.70 17.70
N PHE A 165 -17.21 4.89 16.50
CA PHE A 165 -16.85 6.22 16.00
C PHE A 165 -18.05 7.17 15.96
N LEU A 166 -19.23 6.66 15.58
CA LEU A 166 -20.47 7.44 15.56
C LEU A 166 -21.02 7.71 16.96
N ALA A 167 -20.78 6.81 17.91
CA ALA A 167 -21.22 6.93 19.31
C ALA A 167 -20.31 7.81 20.17
N THR A 168 -19.04 7.99 19.79
CA THR A 168 -18.09 8.88 20.47
C THR A 168 -18.62 10.31 20.51
N ARG A 169 -18.53 10.94 21.69
CA ARG A 169 -19.06 12.31 21.93
C ARG A 169 -17.98 13.39 22.09
N ARG A 170 -16.74 13.00 22.40
CA ARG A 170 -15.63 13.90 22.75
C ARG A 170 -14.32 13.30 22.26
N ARG A 171 -13.32 14.16 22.01
CA ARG A 171 -11.97 13.74 21.58
C ARG A 171 -12.00 12.84 20.34
N HIS A 172 -12.85 13.20 19.37
CA HIS A 172 -13.10 12.40 18.17
C HIS A 172 -11.81 12.14 17.39
N PHE A 173 -10.98 13.17 17.23
CA PHE A 173 -9.70 13.04 16.54
C PHE A 173 -8.75 12.09 17.27
N GLU A 174 -8.55 12.27 18.57
CA GLU A 174 -7.62 11.44 19.35
C GLU A 174 -8.05 9.97 19.36
N GLN A 175 -9.35 9.71 19.50
CA GLN A 175 -9.88 8.34 19.50
C GLN A 175 -9.74 7.65 18.15
N ILE A 176 -10.13 8.33 17.06
CA ILE A 176 -10.04 7.77 15.71
C ILE A 176 -8.58 7.62 15.29
N LYS A 177 -7.70 8.57 15.64
CA LYS A 177 -6.27 8.52 15.37
C LYS A 177 -5.62 7.27 15.96
N VAL A 178 -6.03 6.83 17.16
CA VAL A 178 -5.51 5.60 17.79
C VAL A 178 -6.01 4.34 17.09
N ALA A 179 -7.26 4.31 16.66
CA ALA A 179 -7.85 3.12 16.05
C ALA A 179 -7.41 2.88 14.60
N VAL A 180 -7.15 3.94 13.83
CA VAL A 180 -6.79 3.85 12.40
C VAL A 180 -5.57 2.95 12.14
N PRO A 181 -4.43 3.09 12.83
CA PRO A 181 -3.28 2.22 12.63
C PRO A 181 -3.57 0.73 12.90
N VAL A 182 -4.39 0.43 13.91
CA VAL A 182 -4.78 -0.95 14.25
C VAL A 182 -5.59 -1.57 13.11
N ILE A 183 -6.58 -0.85 12.60
CA ILE A 183 -7.41 -1.29 11.46
C ILE A 183 -6.51 -1.53 10.23
N VAL A 184 -5.68 -0.55 9.87
CA VAL A 184 -4.77 -0.63 8.73
C VAL A 184 -3.83 -1.83 8.84
N LYS A 185 -3.23 -2.05 10.01
CA LYS A 185 -2.31 -3.17 10.25
C LYS A 185 -2.97 -4.52 9.98
N VAL A 186 -4.18 -4.72 10.49
CA VAL A 186 -4.94 -5.97 10.33
C VAL A 186 -5.38 -6.17 8.88
N VAL A 187 -5.95 -5.15 8.25
CA VAL A 187 -6.39 -5.24 6.84
C VAL A 187 -5.20 -5.53 5.92
N LYS A 188 -4.03 -4.93 6.20
CA LYS A 188 -2.80 -5.21 5.46
C LYS A 188 -2.41 -6.69 5.57
N ALA A 189 -2.33 -7.23 6.79
CA ALA A 189 -1.92 -8.61 7.01
C ALA A 189 -2.81 -9.59 6.23
N ILE A 190 -4.13 -9.39 6.31
CA ILE A 190 -5.12 -10.20 5.61
C ILE A 190 -5.03 -10.03 4.09
N SER A 191 -4.89 -8.80 3.60
CA SER A 191 -4.85 -8.53 2.15
C SER A 191 -3.56 -9.03 1.48
N SER A 192 -2.49 -9.25 2.24
CA SER A 192 -1.23 -9.82 1.73
C SER A 192 -1.19 -11.34 1.69
N GLU A 193 -2.16 -12.01 2.33
CA GLU A 193 -2.26 -13.47 2.36
C GLU A 193 -3.09 -13.96 1.16
N SER A 194 -2.59 -14.98 0.45
CA SER A 194 -3.10 -15.41 -0.86
C SER A 194 -4.30 -16.36 -0.83
N ASP A 195 -4.80 -16.71 0.36
CA ASP A 195 -5.59 -17.93 0.55
C ASP A 195 -7.08 -17.67 0.87
N TYR A 196 -7.55 -16.42 0.81
CA TYR A 196 -8.93 -16.06 1.19
C TYR A 196 -9.92 -16.19 0.02
N GLU A 197 -11.13 -16.65 0.34
CA GLU A 197 -12.27 -16.60 -0.58
C GLU A 197 -12.63 -15.15 -0.90
N ASP A 198 -12.93 -14.85 -2.18
CA ASP A 198 -13.22 -13.50 -2.66
C ASP A 198 -14.36 -12.81 -1.86
N THR A 199 -15.35 -13.58 -1.39
CA THR A 199 -16.52 -13.09 -0.64
C THR A 199 -16.19 -12.61 0.78
N GLU A 200 -15.24 -13.26 1.47
CA GLU A 200 -14.80 -12.85 2.81
C GLU A 200 -14.04 -11.51 2.74
N LEU A 201 -13.23 -11.35 1.69
CA LEU A 201 -12.44 -10.15 1.45
C LEU A 201 -13.31 -8.96 0.99
N GLU A 202 -14.36 -9.21 0.19
CA GLU A 202 -15.37 -8.20 -0.14
C GLU A 202 -16.08 -7.67 1.12
N THR A 203 -16.47 -8.56 2.02
CA THR A 203 -17.12 -8.19 3.29
C THR A 203 -16.18 -7.31 4.13
N LEU A 204 -14.92 -7.69 4.24
CA LEU A 204 -13.90 -6.90 4.93
C LEU A 204 -13.76 -5.50 4.31
N PHE A 205 -13.61 -5.40 2.99
CA PHE A 205 -13.47 -4.12 2.31
C PHE A 205 -14.72 -3.24 2.41
N ASP A 206 -15.92 -3.83 2.44
CA ASP A 206 -17.13 -3.06 2.70
C ASP A 206 -17.11 -2.40 4.08
N ARG A 207 -16.69 -3.14 5.12
CA ARG A 207 -16.55 -2.61 6.49
C ARG A 207 -15.47 -1.53 6.59
N VAL A 208 -14.36 -1.69 5.88
CA VAL A 208 -13.28 -0.70 5.82
C VAL A 208 -13.72 0.57 5.07
N VAL A 209 -14.52 0.45 4.00
CA VAL A 209 -15.15 1.62 3.36
C VAL A 209 -16.19 2.26 4.28
N LYS A 210 -16.95 1.48 5.07
CA LYS A 210 -17.87 1.99 6.08
C LYS A 210 -17.15 2.84 7.13
N ILE A 211 -15.95 2.45 7.56
CA ILE A 211 -15.10 3.29 8.44
C ILE A 211 -14.85 4.67 7.82
N ALA A 212 -14.48 4.74 6.53
CA ALA A 212 -14.27 6.02 5.85
C ALA A 212 -15.55 6.88 5.85
N HIS A 213 -16.72 6.28 5.64
CA HIS A 213 -18.00 6.97 5.76
C HIS A 213 -18.26 7.48 7.18
N CYS A 214 -17.97 6.68 8.21
CA CYS A 214 -18.15 7.07 9.61
C CYS A 214 -17.20 8.22 10.00
N ILE A 215 -15.92 8.17 9.63
CA ILE A 215 -14.96 9.25 9.88
C ILE A 215 -15.45 10.55 9.22
N ARG A 216 -15.91 10.48 7.96
CA ARG A 216 -16.52 11.64 7.28
C ARG A 216 -17.75 12.14 8.03
N ALA A 217 -18.67 11.26 8.43
CA ALA A 217 -19.89 11.63 9.13
C ALA A 217 -19.60 12.31 10.48
N VAL A 218 -18.59 11.83 11.22
CA VAL A 218 -18.12 12.47 12.45
C VAL A 218 -17.51 13.84 12.12
N SER A 219 -16.59 13.90 11.16
CA SER A 219 -15.90 15.11 10.72
C SER A 219 -16.88 16.23 10.36
N THR A 220 -17.95 15.95 9.59
CA THR A 220 -18.94 16.96 9.19
C THR A 220 -19.68 17.64 10.35
N LYS A 221 -19.67 17.07 11.55
CA LYS A 221 -20.37 17.60 12.74
C LYS A 221 -19.46 18.46 13.63
N LEU A 222 -18.19 18.60 13.31
CA LEU A 222 -17.19 19.27 14.17
C LEU A 222 -16.80 20.65 13.68
N GLU A 223 -16.35 21.47 14.63
CA GLU A 223 -15.70 22.78 14.40
C GLU A 223 -14.45 22.66 13.53
N ASP A 224 -14.10 23.74 12.82
CA ASP A 224 -13.16 23.73 11.70
C ASP A 224 -11.79 23.10 12.01
N GLY A 225 -11.19 23.38 13.17
CA GLY A 225 -9.85 22.86 13.49
C GLY A 225 -9.80 21.34 13.73
N VAL A 226 -10.78 20.79 14.47
CA VAL A 226 -10.86 19.33 14.69
C VAL A 226 -11.35 18.63 13.41
N ASN A 227 -12.22 19.31 12.67
CA ASN A 227 -12.72 18.85 11.39
C ASN A 227 -11.58 18.71 10.37
N GLU A 228 -10.69 19.69 10.25
CA GLU A 228 -9.50 19.65 9.38
C GLU A 228 -8.60 18.45 9.71
N LYS A 229 -8.30 18.23 11.00
CA LYS A 229 -7.51 17.07 11.44
C LYS A 229 -8.13 15.73 11.06
N LEU A 230 -9.46 15.59 11.22
CA LEU A 230 -10.17 14.37 10.80
C LEU A 230 -10.26 14.22 9.28
N ARG A 231 -10.40 15.32 8.51
CA ARG A 231 -10.34 15.26 7.03
C ARG A 231 -8.97 14.78 6.56
N ALA A 232 -7.91 15.30 7.16
CA ALA A 232 -6.54 14.89 6.86
C ALA A 232 -6.30 13.41 7.22
N LEU A 233 -6.74 12.98 8.41
CA LEU A 233 -6.67 11.58 8.84
C LEU A 233 -7.46 10.64 7.91
N LEU A 234 -8.65 11.07 7.48
CA LEU A 234 -9.45 10.34 6.49
C LEU A 234 -8.71 10.21 5.16
N GLY A 235 -8.04 11.27 4.70
CA GLY A 235 -7.18 11.22 3.52
C GLY A 235 -6.11 10.15 3.64
N LEU A 236 -5.34 10.15 4.73
CA LEU A 236 -4.32 9.14 4.99
C LEU A 236 -4.90 7.72 5.05
N TYR A 237 -6.04 7.55 5.71
CA TYR A 237 -6.73 6.27 5.80
C TYR A 237 -7.15 5.75 4.42
N VAL A 238 -7.87 6.58 3.64
CA VAL A 238 -8.35 6.23 2.30
C VAL A 238 -7.21 5.83 1.38
N LEU A 239 -6.08 6.52 1.43
CA LEU A 239 -4.91 6.19 0.62
C LEU A 239 -4.31 4.84 1.03
N GLN A 240 -4.16 4.57 2.33
CA GLN A 240 -3.64 3.27 2.81
C GLN A 240 -4.55 2.11 2.40
N ILE A 241 -5.87 2.27 2.55
CA ILE A 241 -6.83 1.25 2.12
C ILE A 241 -6.82 1.07 0.60
N SER A 242 -6.68 2.15 -0.17
CA SER A 242 -6.59 2.08 -1.63
C SER A 242 -5.38 1.25 -2.08
N ALA A 243 -4.27 1.30 -1.36
CA ALA A 243 -3.12 0.44 -1.61
C ALA A 243 -3.45 -1.04 -1.39
N MET A 244 -4.14 -1.38 -0.30
CA MET A 244 -4.50 -2.76 0.06
C MET A 244 -5.51 -3.36 -0.93
N VAL A 245 -6.56 -2.60 -1.27
CA VAL A 245 -7.55 -2.99 -2.29
C VAL A 245 -6.88 -3.25 -3.65
N SER A 246 -5.78 -2.57 -3.96
CA SER A 246 -5.06 -2.74 -5.24
C SER A 246 -4.27 -4.04 -5.33
N VAL A 247 -4.13 -4.81 -4.25
CA VAL A 247 -3.51 -6.14 -4.24
C VAL A 247 -4.55 -7.25 -4.48
N SER A 248 -5.83 -7.01 -4.15
CA SER A 248 -6.91 -8.02 -4.16
C SER A 248 -7.79 -8.02 -5.42
N PRO A 249 -8.16 -9.16 -6.01
CA PRO A 249 -8.86 -9.25 -7.30
C PRO A 249 -10.16 -8.43 -7.44
N THR A 250 -10.86 -8.11 -6.35
CA THR A 250 -12.13 -7.36 -6.31
C THR A 250 -11.94 -5.83 -6.39
N HIS A 251 -10.92 -5.40 -7.13
CA HIS A 251 -10.32 -4.08 -7.03
C HIS A 251 -11.21 -2.86 -7.38
N LEU A 252 -12.00 -2.93 -8.47
CA LEU A 252 -12.54 -1.73 -9.12
C LEU A 252 -13.66 -1.05 -8.32
N LEU A 253 -14.58 -1.84 -7.76
CA LEU A 253 -15.73 -1.34 -7.00
C LEU A 253 -15.24 -0.52 -5.79
N PHE A 254 -14.33 -1.09 -5.01
CA PHE A 254 -13.80 -0.45 -3.81
C PHE A 254 -12.89 0.72 -4.14
N ALA A 255 -12.07 0.64 -5.19
CA ALA A 255 -11.25 1.77 -5.64
C ALA A 255 -12.12 2.99 -6.01
N SER A 256 -13.24 2.77 -6.71
CA SER A 256 -14.19 3.85 -7.05
C SER A 256 -14.86 4.45 -5.81
N ARG A 257 -15.30 3.61 -4.87
CA ARG A 257 -15.89 4.08 -3.59
C ARG A 257 -14.91 4.89 -2.76
N LEU A 258 -13.65 4.47 -2.69
CA LEU A 258 -12.58 5.18 -1.97
C LEU A 258 -12.22 6.52 -2.64
N ALA A 259 -12.17 6.55 -3.97
CA ALA A 259 -11.92 7.77 -4.74
C ALA A 259 -12.95 8.88 -4.47
N CYS A 260 -14.19 8.53 -4.12
CA CYS A 260 -15.25 9.50 -3.77
C CYS A 260 -14.92 10.37 -2.54
N PHE A 261 -13.97 9.94 -1.70
CA PHE A 261 -13.56 10.68 -0.51
C PHE A 261 -12.47 11.71 -0.79
N LEU A 262 -11.68 11.56 -1.86
CA LEU A 262 -10.53 12.42 -2.14
C LEU A 262 -10.88 13.91 -2.15
N PRO A 263 -11.98 14.37 -2.82
CA PRO A 263 -12.36 15.78 -2.79
C PRO A 263 -12.69 16.30 -1.39
N TYR A 264 -13.31 15.46 -0.55
CA TYR A 264 -13.65 15.84 0.81
C TYR A 264 -12.41 15.97 1.70
N CYS A 265 -11.39 15.15 1.44
CA CYS A 265 -10.10 15.22 2.10
C CYS A 265 -9.23 16.40 1.62
N GLY A 266 -9.69 17.13 0.59
CA GLY A 266 -8.95 18.26 0.03
C GLY A 266 -7.70 17.86 -0.74
N VAL A 267 -7.64 16.61 -1.24
CA VAL A 267 -6.52 16.12 -2.05
C VAL A 267 -6.91 16.00 -3.52
N SER A 268 -5.95 16.28 -4.39
CA SER A 268 -6.10 16.32 -5.84
C SER A 268 -5.19 15.27 -6.51
N TYR A 269 -5.50 14.84 -7.73
CA TYR A 269 -4.61 13.91 -8.43
C TYR A 269 -3.23 14.50 -8.71
N LEU A 270 -3.13 15.80 -8.95
CA LEU A 270 -1.83 16.47 -9.11
C LEU A 270 -1.03 16.48 -7.80
N GLY A 271 -1.67 16.82 -6.68
CA GLY A 271 -0.99 16.85 -5.39
C GLY A 271 -0.66 15.45 -4.86
N LEU A 272 -1.49 14.44 -5.15
CA LEU A 272 -1.21 13.03 -4.84
C LEU A 272 -0.03 12.48 -5.66
N ILE A 273 0.01 12.72 -6.97
CA ILE A 273 1.10 12.21 -7.80
C ILE A 273 2.41 12.95 -7.57
N THR A 274 2.38 14.19 -7.08
CA THR A 274 3.60 14.95 -6.71
C THR A 274 4.03 14.75 -5.25
N GLY A 275 3.17 14.17 -4.41
CA GLY A 275 3.42 14.00 -2.96
C GLY A 275 3.05 15.22 -2.09
N SER A 276 2.84 16.39 -2.69
CA SER A 276 2.60 17.64 -1.96
C SER A 276 1.34 17.62 -1.06
N ASP A 277 0.27 16.98 -1.51
CA ASP A 277 -0.95 16.83 -0.71
C ASP A 277 -0.72 15.87 0.47
N ILE A 278 0.09 14.80 0.26
CA ILE A 278 0.43 13.82 1.30
C ILE A 278 1.23 14.50 2.41
N ASP A 279 2.25 15.28 2.06
CA ASP A 279 3.08 16.03 3.01
C ASP A 279 2.23 17.01 3.82
N THR A 280 1.23 17.62 3.17
CA THR A 280 0.31 18.56 3.81
C THR A 280 -0.61 17.86 4.81
N ILE A 281 -1.33 16.81 4.42
CA ILE A 281 -2.25 16.11 5.32
C ILE A 281 -1.51 15.33 6.42
N SER A 282 -0.30 14.82 6.15
CA SER A 282 0.52 14.13 7.16
C SER A 282 0.93 15.09 8.27
N ARG A 283 1.39 16.29 7.90
CA ARG A 283 1.77 17.35 8.85
C ARG A 283 0.60 17.81 9.73
N ILE A 284 -0.62 17.86 9.17
CA ILE A 284 -1.84 18.20 9.94
C ILE A 284 -2.15 17.13 11.02
N VAL A 285 -1.95 15.85 10.70
CA VAL A 285 -2.31 14.73 11.59
C VAL A 285 -1.24 14.44 12.65
N ILE A 286 0.02 14.47 12.24
CA ILE A 286 1.16 14.16 13.12
C ILE A 286 1.43 15.36 14.05
N GLY A 287 1.35 16.59 13.53
CA GLY A 287 1.81 17.78 14.25
C GLY A 287 3.33 17.92 14.21
N GLU A 288 3.92 18.47 15.27
CA GLU A 288 5.37 18.69 15.40
C GLU A 288 6.12 17.51 16.07
N ASP A 289 5.41 16.52 16.61
CA ASP A 289 6.01 15.35 17.27
C ASP A 289 6.37 14.25 16.24
N GLU A 290 7.67 14.01 16.05
CA GLU A 290 8.22 13.14 14.99
C GLU A 290 8.00 11.63 15.20
N ASP A 291 7.71 11.17 16.42
CA ASP A 291 7.70 9.72 16.77
C ASP A 291 6.47 8.96 16.22
N ASP A 292 5.37 9.66 15.91
CA ASP A 292 4.14 9.08 15.31
C ASP A 292 4.27 8.80 13.79
N CYS A 293 5.38 9.21 13.17
CA CYS A 293 5.52 9.31 11.70
C CYS A 293 5.67 7.96 10.98
N MET A 294 6.27 6.95 11.63
CA MET A 294 6.64 5.70 10.95
C MET A 294 5.48 4.74 10.70
N ILE A 295 4.42 4.78 11.53
CA ILE A 295 3.32 3.79 11.46
C ILE A 295 2.33 4.13 10.33
N LEU A 296 2.13 5.40 10.00
CA LEU A 296 1.18 5.82 8.96
C LEU A 296 1.78 5.86 7.53
N SER A 297 3.10 5.84 7.36
CA SER A 297 3.73 6.41 6.16
C SER A 297 3.86 5.45 4.96
N SER A 298 4.27 4.19 5.16
CA SER A 298 4.77 3.34 4.04
C SER A 298 3.76 3.07 2.91
N HIS A 299 2.46 2.96 3.23
CA HIS A 299 1.43 2.63 2.23
C HIS A 299 0.69 3.85 1.70
N VAL A 300 0.82 5.02 2.33
CA VAL A 300 0.16 6.24 1.88
C VAL A 300 0.68 6.67 0.52
N TYR A 301 2.00 6.69 0.34
CA TYR A 301 2.63 7.07 -0.94
C TYR A 301 2.30 6.10 -2.08
N LEU A 302 2.23 4.80 -1.76
CA LEU A 302 1.77 3.77 -2.70
C LEU A 302 0.30 4.01 -3.07
N GLY A 303 -0.57 4.22 -2.09
CA GLY A 303 -1.99 4.51 -2.27
C GLY A 303 -2.29 5.78 -3.06
N ALA A 304 -1.50 6.84 -2.84
CA ALA A 304 -1.59 8.09 -3.59
C ALA A 304 -1.25 7.89 -5.05
N SER A 305 -0.14 7.21 -5.33
CA SER A 305 0.26 6.86 -6.69
C SER A 305 -0.80 5.99 -7.36
N LEU A 306 -1.29 4.96 -6.65
CA LEU A 306 -2.32 4.05 -7.15
C LEU A 306 -3.65 4.75 -7.43
N SER A 307 -4.04 5.73 -6.62
CA SER A 307 -5.29 6.49 -6.84
C SER A 307 -5.30 7.17 -8.22
N VAL A 308 -4.15 7.66 -8.67
CA VAL A 308 -3.98 8.31 -9.98
C VAL A 308 -3.89 7.26 -11.10
N ILE A 309 -3.21 6.15 -10.87
CA ILE A 309 -3.13 5.06 -11.85
C ILE A 309 -4.48 4.36 -12.03
N TRP A 310 -5.29 4.24 -10.97
CA TRP A 310 -6.67 3.77 -11.07
C TRP A 310 -7.52 4.62 -11.99
N ALA A 311 -7.42 5.93 -11.87
CA ALA A 311 -8.10 6.88 -12.75
C ALA A 311 -7.65 6.75 -14.22
N GLN A 312 -6.38 6.38 -14.45
CA GLN A 312 -5.90 6.09 -15.80
C GLN A 312 -6.45 4.79 -16.35
N MET A 313 -6.62 3.77 -15.49
CA MET A 313 -7.13 2.47 -15.88
C MET A 313 -8.64 2.52 -16.15
N HIS A 314 -9.37 3.33 -15.37
CA HIS A 314 -10.83 3.34 -15.36
C HIS A 314 -11.36 4.76 -15.11
N ASP A 315 -12.03 5.33 -16.12
CA ASP A 315 -12.64 6.67 -16.06
C ASP A 315 -13.67 6.83 -14.92
N GLU A 316 -14.28 5.72 -14.49
CA GLU A 316 -15.21 5.70 -13.36
C GLU A 316 -14.57 6.18 -12.06
N VAL A 317 -13.30 5.82 -11.83
CA VAL A 317 -12.56 6.24 -10.64
C VAL A 317 -12.22 7.73 -10.72
N ALA A 318 -11.83 8.23 -11.89
CA ALA A 318 -11.60 9.66 -12.11
C ALA A 318 -12.86 10.49 -11.85
N ARG A 319 -14.00 10.01 -12.35
CA ARG A 319 -15.32 10.64 -12.14
C ARG A 319 -15.73 10.64 -10.66
N ALA A 320 -15.47 9.54 -9.96
CA ALA A 320 -15.71 9.43 -8.52
C ALA A 320 -14.88 10.46 -7.73
N ALA A 321 -13.61 10.63 -8.09
CA ALA A 321 -12.74 11.66 -7.51
C ALA A 321 -13.03 13.08 -8.00
N LYS A 322 -13.92 13.29 -8.98
CA LYS A 322 -14.21 14.61 -9.57
C LYS A 322 -12.98 15.33 -10.13
N GLU A 323 -12.03 14.56 -10.65
CA GLU A 323 -10.74 15.05 -11.13
C GLU A 323 -10.60 14.84 -12.64
N ASP A 324 -9.87 15.74 -13.31
CA ASP A 324 -9.54 15.60 -14.74
C ASP A 324 -8.09 15.16 -14.92
N LEU A 325 -7.90 13.86 -15.17
CA LEU A 325 -6.59 13.28 -15.39
C LEU A 325 -5.87 13.85 -16.63
N SER A 326 -6.61 14.34 -17.63
CA SER A 326 -6.02 14.98 -18.82
C SER A 326 -5.35 16.31 -18.46
N ALA A 327 -6.02 17.12 -17.63
CA ALA A 327 -5.46 18.35 -17.10
C ALA A 327 -4.18 18.08 -16.28
N VAL A 328 -4.20 17.07 -15.42
CA VAL A 328 -3.02 16.64 -14.63
C VAL A 328 -1.85 16.24 -15.54
N LYS A 329 -2.10 15.40 -16.56
CA LYS A 329 -1.07 15.00 -17.54
C LYS A 329 -0.50 16.19 -18.30
N THR A 330 -1.34 17.17 -18.63
CA THR A 330 -0.92 18.40 -19.32
C THR A 330 -0.04 19.27 -18.45
N GLU A 331 -0.42 19.45 -17.18
CA GLU A 331 0.39 20.18 -16.20
C GLU A 331 1.76 19.52 -16.00
N LEU A 332 1.81 18.19 -15.85
CA LEU A 332 3.07 17.46 -15.70
C LEU A 332 3.95 17.51 -16.96
N LYS A 333 3.37 17.59 -18.16
CA LYS A 333 4.15 17.80 -19.39
C LYS A 333 4.80 19.18 -19.42
N ASN A 334 4.09 20.20 -18.92
CA ASN A 334 4.54 21.59 -18.99
C ASN A 334 5.42 22.02 -17.80
N ASN A 335 5.45 21.24 -16.71
CA ASN A 335 6.20 21.57 -15.50
C ASN A 335 7.21 20.46 -15.15
N GLN A 336 8.50 20.72 -15.41
CA GLN A 336 9.58 19.75 -15.20
C GLN A 336 9.76 19.38 -13.72
N MET A 337 9.67 20.33 -12.79
CA MET A 337 9.80 20.05 -11.35
C MET A 337 8.70 19.11 -10.87
N LYS A 338 7.44 19.41 -11.20
CA LYS A 338 6.30 18.54 -10.85
C LYS A 338 6.40 17.17 -11.52
N ARG A 339 6.94 17.11 -12.73
CA ARG A 339 7.21 15.84 -13.43
C ARG A 339 8.24 15.00 -12.70
N TRP A 340 9.34 15.57 -12.22
CA TRP A 340 10.34 14.85 -11.41
C TRP A 340 9.76 14.34 -10.10
N GLN A 341 8.93 15.13 -9.43
CA GLN A 341 8.17 14.70 -8.25
C GLN A 341 7.27 13.50 -8.58
N ALA A 342 6.53 13.57 -9.69
CA ALA A 342 5.67 12.48 -10.17
C ALA A 342 6.43 11.19 -10.49
N ILE A 343 7.58 11.30 -11.16
CA ILE A 343 8.48 10.17 -11.41
C ILE A 343 8.95 9.57 -10.08
N GLY A 344 9.34 10.43 -9.13
CA GLY A 344 9.77 10.01 -7.80
C GLY A 344 8.70 9.26 -7.02
N MET A 345 7.44 9.69 -7.09
CA MET A 345 6.31 9.04 -6.43
C MET A 345 5.99 7.65 -7.02
N LEU A 346 6.09 7.51 -8.34
CA LEU A 346 5.80 6.24 -9.01
C LEU A 346 6.78 5.11 -8.65
N LYS A 347 7.93 5.40 -8.03
CA LYS A 347 8.82 4.38 -7.44
C LYS A 347 8.06 3.42 -6.51
N HIS A 348 7.07 3.92 -5.77
CA HIS A 348 6.30 3.11 -4.83
C HIS A 348 5.51 2.01 -5.55
N ILE A 349 4.98 2.28 -6.74
CA ILE A 349 4.30 1.28 -7.59
C ILE A 349 5.31 0.30 -8.18
N PHE A 350 6.42 0.80 -8.73
CA PHE A 350 7.38 -0.05 -9.43
C PHE A 350 8.11 -1.01 -8.49
N SER A 351 8.48 -0.54 -7.30
CA SER A 351 9.18 -1.31 -6.26
C SER A 351 8.27 -2.24 -5.46
N SER A 352 6.94 -2.11 -5.57
CA SER A 352 6.01 -3.00 -4.87
C SER A 352 6.04 -4.40 -5.49
N VAL A 353 6.29 -5.41 -4.65
CA VAL A 353 6.38 -6.82 -5.07
C VAL A 353 4.99 -7.43 -5.25
N ASP A 354 4.09 -7.16 -4.30
CA ASP A 354 2.77 -7.78 -4.22
C ASP A 354 1.76 -7.20 -5.22
N LEU A 355 2.10 -6.07 -5.83
CA LEU A 355 1.21 -5.37 -6.76
C LEU A 355 1.14 -6.08 -8.12
N PRO A 356 -0.07 -6.31 -8.67
CA PRO A 356 -0.23 -6.90 -10.00
C PRO A 356 0.51 -6.11 -11.10
N TRP A 357 1.14 -6.84 -12.03
CA TRP A 357 1.88 -6.25 -13.17
C TRP A 357 1.07 -5.26 -14.01
N LYS A 358 -0.26 -5.38 -14.01
CA LYS A 358 -1.16 -4.45 -14.69
C LYS A 358 -0.92 -3.00 -14.21
N PHE A 359 -0.79 -2.76 -12.91
CA PHE A 359 -0.53 -1.41 -12.40
C PHE A 359 0.82 -0.87 -12.84
N LYS A 360 1.86 -1.72 -12.84
CA LYS A 360 3.18 -1.35 -13.33
C LYS A 360 3.14 -0.96 -14.81
N ARG A 361 2.34 -1.67 -15.62
CA ARG A 361 2.10 -1.33 -17.03
C ARG A 361 1.47 0.05 -17.18
N TYR A 362 0.36 0.31 -16.49
CA TYR A 362 -0.32 1.61 -16.58
C TYR A 362 0.54 2.76 -16.03
N ALA A 363 1.34 2.53 -15.00
CA ALA A 363 2.30 3.50 -14.49
C ALA A 363 3.44 3.78 -15.48
N VAL A 364 3.95 2.77 -16.20
CA VAL A 364 4.89 2.96 -17.31
C VAL A 364 4.24 3.80 -18.43
N ASP A 365 3.01 3.48 -18.81
CA ASP A 365 2.28 4.23 -19.84
C ASP A 365 2.00 5.68 -19.39
N PHE A 366 1.77 5.91 -18.10
CA PHE A 366 1.66 7.25 -17.52
C PHE A 366 2.94 8.04 -17.71
N LEU A 367 4.09 7.43 -17.38
CA LEU A 367 5.40 8.06 -17.55
C LEU A 367 5.70 8.40 -19.01
N LEU A 368 5.41 7.48 -19.94
CA LEU A 368 5.53 7.75 -21.38
C LEU A 368 4.67 8.94 -21.81
N CYS A 369 3.48 9.07 -21.23
CA CYS A 369 2.59 10.19 -21.51
C CYS A 369 3.20 11.51 -21.01
N ILE A 370 3.58 11.62 -19.73
CA ILE A 370 4.03 12.89 -19.17
C ILE A 370 5.43 13.33 -19.64
N THR A 371 6.25 12.39 -20.12
CA THR A 371 7.59 12.65 -20.69
C THR A 371 7.58 12.89 -22.20
N SER A 372 6.40 12.97 -22.83
CA SER A 372 6.26 13.23 -24.27
C SER A 372 6.21 14.72 -24.64
N GLY A 373 6.25 15.63 -23.67
CA GLY A 373 6.29 17.07 -23.94
C GLY A 373 7.66 17.53 -24.44
N ASP A 374 7.70 18.56 -25.28
CA ASP A 374 8.95 19.21 -25.65
C ASP A 374 9.56 19.83 -24.39
N ILE A 375 10.79 19.42 -24.06
CA ILE A 375 11.59 20.07 -23.01
C ILE A 375 11.81 21.50 -23.48
N SER A 376 11.01 22.43 -22.98
CA SER A 376 11.21 23.87 -23.19
C SER A 376 12.64 24.20 -22.79
N LYS A 377 13.48 24.51 -23.80
CA LYS A 377 14.86 24.97 -23.60
C LYS A 377 14.94 26.36 -22.96
N ASP A 378 13.81 27.02 -22.72
CA ASP A 378 13.70 28.38 -22.20
C ASP A 378 13.49 28.44 -20.67
N LEU A 379 14.04 27.50 -19.91
CA LEU A 379 14.06 27.61 -18.45
C LEU A 379 15.41 28.16 -18.01
N ASP A 380 15.40 29.38 -17.48
CA ASP A 380 16.50 29.96 -16.72
C ASP A 380 17.09 28.90 -15.77
N ASP A 381 18.33 28.49 -16.06
CA ASP A 381 19.12 27.50 -15.31
C ASP A 381 19.36 27.92 -13.84
N GLU A 382 18.91 29.11 -13.43
CA GLU A 382 19.20 29.70 -12.13
C GLU A 382 18.24 29.28 -11.00
N HIS A 383 17.13 28.56 -11.24
CA HIS A 383 16.11 28.34 -10.19
C HIS A 383 15.61 26.90 -9.93
N ASN A 384 16.00 25.88 -10.72
CA ASN A 384 15.56 24.50 -10.46
C ASN A 384 16.70 23.61 -9.96
N ASP A 385 16.81 23.44 -8.64
CA ASP A 385 17.78 22.53 -8.04
C ASP A 385 17.33 21.06 -8.16
N CYS A 386 17.74 20.40 -9.24
CA CYS A 386 17.49 18.97 -9.46
C CYS A 386 18.08 18.09 -8.34
N SER A 387 19.06 18.58 -7.56
CA SER A 387 19.72 17.81 -6.50
C SER A 387 18.73 17.32 -5.44
N LEU A 388 17.68 18.10 -5.14
CA LEU A 388 16.63 17.76 -4.18
C LEU A 388 15.87 16.48 -4.54
N TYR A 389 15.83 16.12 -5.83
CA TYR A 389 15.06 14.99 -6.35
C TYR A 389 15.92 13.78 -6.69
N MET A 390 17.25 13.89 -6.64
CA MET A 390 18.21 12.88 -7.10
C MET A 390 17.95 11.50 -6.52
N THR A 391 17.81 11.40 -5.20
CA THR A 391 17.56 10.12 -4.54
C THR A 391 16.26 9.48 -5.02
N SER A 392 15.20 10.28 -5.17
CA SER A 392 13.89 9.76 -5.59
C SER A 392 13.87 9.37 -7.07
N LEU A 393 14.52 10.15 -7.94
CA LEU A 393 14.69 9.85 -9.36
C LEU A 393 15.52 8.58 -9.55
N PHE A 394 16.64 8.46 -8.83
CA PHE A 394 17.47 7.25 -8.83
C PHE A 394 16.65 6.02 -8.42
N SER A 395 15.94 6.07 -7.29
CA SER A 395 15.10 4.94 -6.84
C SER A 395 14.01 4.57 -7.86
N ALA A 396 13.37 5.56 -8.48
CA ALA A 396 12.36 5.33 -9.51
C ALA A 396 12.96 4.64 -10.74
N LEU A 397 14.10 5.12 -11.23
CA LEU A 397 14.80 4.53 -12.38
C LEU A 397 15.33 3.13 -12.06
N GLN A 398 15.86 2.91 -10.86
CA GLN A 398 16.26 1.59 -10.39
C GLN A 398 15.06 0.63 -10.41
N ALA A 399 13.90 1.05 -9.91
CA ALA A 399 12.68 0.23 -9.96
C ALA A 399 12.21 -0.05 -11.40
N VAL A 400 12.37 0.90 -12.33
CA VAL A 400 12.13 0.69 -13.76
C VAL A 400 13.11 -0.34 -14.35
N THR A 401 14.40 -0.32 -13.96
CA THR A 401 15.35 -1.36 -14.41
C THR A 401 14.94 -2.75 -13.93
N MET A 402 14.41 -2.87 -12.70
CA MET A 402 13.86 -4.13 -12.20
C MET A 402 12.69 -4.62 -13.06
N ILE A 403 11.80 -3.73 -13.52
CA ILE A 403 10.74 -4.10 -14.46
C ILE A 403 11.32 -4.67 -15.75
N ILE A 404 12.36 -4.03 -16.31
CA ILE A 404 13.01 -4.49 -17.55
C ILE A 404 13.58 -5.91 -17.38
N ILE A 405 14.20 -6.19 -16.23
CA ILE A 405 14.84 -7.48 -15.94
C ILE A 405 13.80 -8.58 -15.73
N TYR A 406 12.80 -8.33 -14.86
CA TYR A 406 11.95 -9.40 -14.31
C TYR A 406 10.60 -9.59 -15.02
N THR A 407 10.13 -8.61 -15.80
CA THR A 407 8.83 -8.77 -16.47
C THR A 407 8.90 -9.84 -17.57
N SER A 408 7.90 -10.72 -17.62
CA SER A 408 7.72 -11.69 -18.72
C SER A 408 7.09 -11.06 -19.97
N ASP A 409 6.46 -9.89 -19.84
CA ASP A 409 5.80 -9.19 -20.93
C ASP A 409 6.80 -8.35 -21.75
N THR A 410 6.99 -8.72 -23.01
CA THR A 410 7.92 -8.06 -23.93
C THR A 410 7.51 -6.63 -24.27
N VAL A 411 6.21 -6.32 -24.29
CA VAL A 411 5.70 -4.97 -24.56
C VAL A 411 5.99 -4.07 -23.37
N LEU A 412 5.67 -4.53 -22.15
CA LEU A 412 6.00 -3.81 -20.93
C LEU A 412 7.51 -3.60 -20.80
N ARG A 413 8.32 -4.62 -21.09
CA ARG A 413 9.79 -4.50 -21.08
C ARG A 413 10.29 -3.40 -22.01
N LYS A 414 9.79 -3.37 -23.25
CA LYS A 414 10.16 -2.35 -24.25
C LYS A 414 9.72 -0.95 -23.82
N ASN A 415 8.49 -0.81 -23.32
CA ASN A 415 7.96 0.46 -22.85
C ASN A 415 8.73 0.98 -21.61
N ALA A 416 9.08 0.09 -20.68
CA ALA A 416 9.90 0.43 -19.51
C ALA A 416 11.30 0.91 -19.93
N PHE A 417 11.92 0.27 -20.92
CA PHE A 417 13.20 0.74 -21.48
C PHE A 417 13.07 2.11 -22.17
N GLU A 418 11.96 2.36 -22.87
CA GLU A 418 11.68 3.68 -23.44
C GLU A 418 11.50 4.75 -22.36
N VAL A 419 10.77 4.43 -21.28
CA VAL A 419 10.65 5.31 -20.10
C VAL A 419 12.01 5.62 -19.50
N LEU A 420 12.86 4.61 -19.29
CA LEU A 420 14.21 4.81 -18.75
C LEU A 420 14.97 5.87 -19.56
N LYS A 421 14.98 5.76 -20.90
CA LYS A 421 15.65 6.73 -21.76
C LYS A 421 15.05 8.13 -21.68
N ARG A 422 13.71 8.25 -21.68
CA ARG A 422 13.04 9.56 -21.64
C ARG A 422 13.20 10.26 -20.31
N VAL A 423 13.09 9.54 -19.20
CA VAL A 423 13.32 10.08 -17.85
C VAL A 423 14.76 10.53 -17.71
N LEU A 424 15.74 9.73 -18.17
CA LEU A 424 17.14 10.16 -18.18
C LEU A 424 17.33 11.43 -19.00
N ALA A 425 16.76 11.52 -20.20
CA ALA A 425 16.86 12.71 -21.05
C ALA A 425 16.19 13.97 -20.45
N ASP A 426 15.27 13.79 -19.50
CA ASP A 426 14.58 14.88 -18.79
C ASP A 426 15.40 15.43 -17.59
N ILE A 427 16.53 14.79 -17.25
CA ILE A 427 17.41 15.16 -16.13
C ILE A 427 18.62 15.95 -16.66
N PRO A 428 19.07 17.02 -15.97
CA PRO A 428 20.23 17.80 -16.40
C PRO A 428 21.51 16.97 -16.52
N ASP A 429 22.42 17.38 -17.40
CA ASP A 429 23.57 16.58 -17.83
C ASP A 429 24.45 16.07 -16.67
N SER A 430 24.72 16.88 -15.63
CA SER A 430 25.52 16.48 -14.45
C SER A 430 24.83 15.40 -13.63
N GLN A 431 23.59 15.65 -13.24
CA GLN A 431 22.79 14.75 -12.43
C GLN A 431 22.49 13.44 -13.18
N ARG A 432 22.29 13.51 -14.49
CA ARG A 432 22.08 12.33 -15.34
C ARG A 432 23.31 11.42 -15.35
N PHE A 433 24.53 11.97 -15.42
CA PHE A 433 25.75 11.16 -15.33
C PHE A 433 25.86 10.46 -13.98
N ASP A 434 25.63 11.19 -12.88
CA ASP A 434 25.69 10.63 -11.52
C ASP A 434 24.67 9.50 -11.32
N ILE A 435 23.45 9.67 -11.81
CA ILE A 435 22.42 8.63 -11.78
C ILE A 435 22.84 7.41 -12.61
N LEU A 436 23.35 7.59 -13.83
CA LEU A 436 23.82 6.48 -14.67
C LEU A 436 24.96 5.73 -14.01
N LYS A 437 25.95 6.44 -13.46
CA LYS A 437 27.06 5.88 -12.67
C LYS A 437 26.50 5.04 -11.52
N ALA A 438 25.59 5.61 -10.73
CA ALA A 438 24.98 4.91 -9.60
C ALA A 438 24.17 3.67 -10.03
N LEU A 439 23.40 3.73 -11.12
CA LEU A 439 22.62 2.59 -11.61
C LEU A 439 23.53 1.44 -12.07
N ILE A 440 24.65 1.76 -12.72
CA ILE A 440 25.63 0.76 -13.17
C ILE A 440 26.33 0.12 -11.97
N THR A 441 26.82 0.92 -11.02
CA THR A 441 27.56 0.42 -9.86
C THR A 441 26.68 -0.42 -8.92
N ASN A 442 25.37 -0.16 -8.86
CA ASN A 442 24.42 -0.90 -8.01
C ASN A 442 23.63 -1.99 -8.77
N SER A 443 24.02 -2.35 -9.99
CA SER A 443 23.33 -3.38 -10.78
C SER A 443 23.98 -4.76 -10.60
N ASP A 444 23.25 -5.71 -10.04
CA ASP A 444 23.68 -7.11 -9.93
C ASP A 444 23.55 -7.89 -11.24
N SER A 445 22.85 -7.34 -12.24
CA SER A 445 22.70 -7.94 -13.58
C SER A 445 23.76 -7.41 -14.54
N SER A 446 24.62 -8.30 -15.04
CA SER A 446 25.63 -7.97 -16.05
C SER A 446 25.00 -7.48 -17.36
N SER A 447 23.87 -8.06 -17.77
CA SER A 447 23.12 -7.63 -18.94
C SER A 447 22.52 -6.23 -18.77
N MET A 448 21.96 -5.91 -17.60
CA MET A 448 21.43 -4.58 -17.33
C MET A 448 22.55 -3.54 -17.26
N ALA A 449 23.68 -3.87 -16.61
CA ALA A 449 24.86 -3.01 -16.56
C ALA A 449 25.40 -2.72 -17.97
N ALA A 450 25.42 -3.70 -18.87
CA ALA A 450 25.80 -3.51 -20.27
C ALA A 450 24.84 -2.56 -21.02
N ILE A 451 23.53 -2.72 -20.83
CA ILE A 451 22.52 -1.82 -21.41
C ILE A 451 22.72 -0.38 -20.91
N LEU A 452 22.97 -0.19 -19.62
CA LEU A 452 23.21 1.13 -19.03
C LEU A 452 24.52 1.76 -19.54
N LEU A 453 25.58 0.96 -19.72
CA LEU A 453 26.82 1.41 -20.34
C LEU A 453 26.62 1.86 -21.80
N ASP A 454 25.74 1.18 -22.54
CA ASP A 454 25.39 1.62 -23.90
C ASP A 454 24.66 2.97 -23.90
N LEU A 455 23.85 3.26 -22.87
CA LEU A 455 23.25 4.60 -22.70
C LEU A 455 24.32 5.66 -22.42
N VAL A 456 25.29 5.36 -21.55
CA VAL A 456 26.44 6.26 -21.27
C VAL A 456 27.24 6.51 -22.56
N ARG A 457 27.50 5.47 -23.36
CA ARG A 457 28.15 5.60 -24.67
C ARG A 457 27.36 6.53 -25.60
N GLY A 458 26.04 6.41 -25.61
CA GLY A 458 25.14 7.30 -26.35
C GLY A 458 25.31 8.78 -25.97
N GLU A 459 25.36 9.07 -24.66
CA GLU A 459 25.57 10.44 -24.15
C GLU A 459 26.96 10.99 -24.49
N MET A 460 28.02 10.17 -24.38
CA MET A 460 29.37 10.57 -24.81
C MET A 460 29.40 10.96 -26.29
N HIS A 461 28.72 10.18 -27.14
CA HIS A 461 28.64 10.47 -28.56
C HIS A 461 27.89 11.78 -28.84
N ARG A 462 26.76 12.00 -28.15
CA ARG A 462 25.97 13.24 -28.22
C ARG A 462 26.82 14.47 -27.83
N GLU A 463 27.54 14.39 -26.71
CA GLU A 463 28.44 15.47 -26.26
C GLU A 463 29.55 15.74 -27.27
N SER A 464 30.14 14.69 -27.86
CA SER A 464 31.18 14.80 -28.88
C SER A 464 30.68 15.48 -30.17
N THR A 465 29.48 15.14 -30.63
CA THR A 465 28.85 15.79 -31.78
C THR A 465 28.55 17.26 -31.49
N LEU A 466 28.04 17.58 -30.29
CA LEU A 466 27.78 18.97 -29.87
C LEU A 466 29.06 19.81 -29.90
N ARG A 467 30.17 19.28 -29.41
CA ARG A 467 31.48 19.95 -29.48
C ARG A 467 31.96 20.21 -30.90
N THR A 468 31.74 19.25 -31.80
CA THR A 468 32.13 19.39 -33.21
C THR A 468 31.31 20.50 -33.88
N LEU A 469 30.01 20.56 -33.61
CA LEU A 469 29.11 21.61 -34.10
C LEU A 469 29.41 23.01 -33.54
N ILE A 470 29.85 23.10 -32.27
CA ILE A 470 30.28 24.36 -31.66
C ILE A 470 31.63 24.79 -32.24
N GLY A 471 32.59 23.85 -32.37
CA GLY A 471 33.90 24.10 -32.98
C GLY A 471 33.84 24.51 -34.45
N GLU A 472 32.80 24.12 -35.20
CA GLU A 472 32.56 24.58 -36.57
C GLU A 472 31.92 25.99 -36.63
N ASN A 473 31.19 26.41 -35.60
CA ASN A 473 30.55 27.73 -35.52
C ASN A 473 31.42 28.79 -34.80
N GLU A 474 32.40 28.39 -34.00
CA GLU A 474 33.31 29.29 -33.27
C GLU A 474 34.56 29.72 -34.06
N VAL A 475 34.42 30.05 -35.34
CA VAL A 475 35.39 30.97 -35.98
C VAL A 475 35.16 32.42 -35.53
N LEU A 476 34.03 32.73 -34.86
CA LEU A 476 33.73 34.08 -34.36
C LEU A 476 32.98 34.07 -33.01
N LYS A 477 33.71 33.89 -31.91
CA LYS A 477 33.64 34.66 -30.63
C LYS A 477 34.00 33.76 -29.45
N ALA A 478 35.11 34.12 -28.80
CA ALA A 478 35.51 33.58 -27.52
C ALA A 478 34.55 34.07 -26.42
N ASP A 479 33.67 33.19 -25.95
CA ASP A 479 33.13 33.26 -24.59
C ASP A 479 33.36 31.90 -23.91
N ASN A 480 34.40 31.87 -23.08
CA ASN A 480 34.97 30.71 -22.37
C ASN A 480 34.03 30.01 -21.36
N LYS A 481 32.72 30.24 -21.38
CA LYS A 481 31.76 29.60 -20.45
C LYS A 481 31.15 28.31 -20.99
N ALA A 482 31.01 28.15 -22.31
CA ALA A 482 30.37 26.96 -22.89
C ALA A 482 31.28 25.71 -22.91
N CYS A 483 32.61 25.89 -22.82
CA CYS A 483 33.59 24.80 -22.92
C CYS A 483 33.90 24.09 -21.58
N GLN A 484 33.28 24.48 -20.46
CA GLN A 484 33.61 23.95 -19.12
C GLN A 484 32.75 22.76 -18.65
N ASN A 485 31.63 22.43 -19.30
CA ASN A 485 30.71 21.39 -18.82
C ASN A 485 30.86 20.07 -19.60
N THR A 486 32.06 19.49 -19.56
CA THR A 486 32.36 18.21 -20.23
C THR A 486 32.26 17.04 -19.27
N LEU A 487 31.04 16.63 -18.95
CA LEU A 487 30.77 15.69 -17.87
C LEU A 487 30.99 14.23 -18.30
N PHE A 488 30.58 13.85 -19.51
CA PHE A 488 30.70 12.47 -20.00
C PHE A 488 32.08 12.16 -20.62
N TRP A 489 32.92 13.19 -20.82
CA TRP A 489 34.33 13.09 -21.23
C TRP A 489 35.27 13.62 -20.13
N SER A 490 34.97 13.30 -18.87
CA SER A 490 35.76 13.64 -17.69
C SER A 490 36.55 12.42 -17.17
N THR A 491 37.47 12.60 -16.21
CA THR A 491 38.15 11.46 -15.56
C THR A 491 37.18 10.49 -14.87
N SER A 492 35.99 10.97 -14.50
CA SER A 492 34.97 10.16 -13.84
C SER A 492 34.39 9.04 -14.73
N ILE A 493 34.47 9.16 -16.07
CA ILE A 493 34.08 8.06 -16.98
C ILE A 493 35.11 6.92 -16.95
N LEU A 494 36.39 7.26 -16.83
CA LEU A 494 37.48 6.28 -16.78
C LEU A 494 37.38 5.48 -15.48
N GLU A 495 37.08 6.15 -14.36
CA GLU A 495 36.80 5.48 -13.08
C GLU A 495 35.60 4.53 -13.18
N LEU A 496 34.53 4.94 -13.88
CA LEU A 496 33.36 4.10 -14.10
C LEU A 496 33.71 2.87 -14.96
N ILE A 497 34.40 3.06 -16.07
CA ILE A 497 34.85 1.96 -16.95
C ILE A 497 35.78 1.01 -16.18
N GLU A 498 36.73 1.55 -15.42
CA GLU A 498 37.61 0.74 -14.56
C GLU A 498 36.79 -0.06 -13.55
N SER A 499 35.79 0.55 -12.89
CA SER A 499 34.96 -0.14 -11.89
C SER A 499 34.16 -1.31 -12.46
N VAL A 500 33.73 -1.23 -13.74
CA VAL A 500 32.99 -2.32 -14.39
C VAL A 500 33.93 -3.39 -14.97
N LEU A 501 35.09 -2.98 -15.49
CA LEU A 501 36.06 -3.90 -16.08
C LEU A 501 36.91 -4.62 -15.01
N ARG A 502 36.99 -4.08 -13.78
CA ARG A 502 37.78 -4.66 -12.71
C ARG A 502 37.10 -5.92 -12.14
N PRO A 503 37.73 -7.11 -12.27
CA PRO A 503 37.18 -8.33 -11.71
C PRO A 503 37.19 -8.27 -10.17
N VAL A 504 36.08 -8.62 -9.52
CA VAL A 504 35.88 -8.56 -8.05
C VAL A 504 36.97 -9.28 -7.25
N LYS A 505 37.62 -10.31 -7.84
CA LYS A 505 38.69 -11.10 -7.20
C LYS A 505 40.08 -10.93 -7.81
N GLY A 506 40.30 -9.97 -8.71
CA GLY A 506 41.61 -9.79 -9.35
C GLY A 506 42.07 -11.03 -10.13
N GLY A 507 41.36 -11.35 -11.22
CA GLY A 507 41.66 -12.47 -12.13
C GLY A 507 40.81 -12.34 -13.41
N PRO A 508 41.06 -13.11 -14.47
CA PRO A 508 40.28 -12.99 -15.72
C PRO A 508 38.77 -13.14 -15.46
N PRO A 509 37.90 -12.41 -16.19
CA PRO A 509 36.45 -12.46 -15.99
C PRO A 509 35.92 -13.90 -16.17
N ILE A 510 34.97 -14.29 -15.33
CA ILE A 510 34.34 -15.62 -15.38
C ILE A 510 33.37 -15.64 -16.57
N LEU A 511 33.72 -16.40 -17.62
CA LEU A 511 32.88 -16.61 -18.80
C LEU A 511 31.87 -17.75 -18.52
N PRO A 512 30.57 -17.59 -18.85
CA PRO A 512 29.59 -18.65 -18.67
C PRO A 512 29.78 -19.80 -19.69
N GLU A 513 29.58 -21.06 -19.26
CA GLU A 513 29.84 -22.29 -20.03
C GLU A 513 28.89 -22.56 -21.21
N ASN A 514 27.85 -21.75 -21.43
CA ASN A 514 26.93 -21.91 -22.57
C ASN A 514 26.81 -20.60 -23.35
N GLY A 515 27.33 -20.63 -24.58
CA GLY A 515 27.41 -19.51 -25.50
C GLY A 515 26.05 -19.04 -26.03
N ASP A 516 25.95 -17.70 -26.13
CA ASP A 516 25.26 -16.93 -27.18
C ASP A 516 25.24 -15.41 -26.87
N VAL A 517 25.99 -14.93 -25.87
CA VAL A 517 26.15 -13.50 -25.58
C VAL A 517 27.63 -13.10 -25.60
N GLU A 518 28.30 -13.35 -26.73
CA GLU A 518 29.66 -12.84 -26.97
C GLU A 518 29.66 -11.85 -28.14
N LYS A 519 29.06 -10.70 -27.88
CA LYS A 519 29.73 -9.43 -28.13
C LYS A 519 29.53 -8.58 -26.88
N PRO A 520 30.53 -8.47 -26.00
CA PRO A 520 30.40 -7.62 -24.84
C PRO A 520 30.38 -6.20 -25.36
N THR A 521 29.33 -5.43 -25.09
CA THR A 521 29.36 -3.99 -25.35
C THR A 521 30.45 -3.30 -24.53
N THR A 522 30.96 -3.93 -23.46
CA THR A 522 32.23 -3.57 -22.80
C THR A 522 33.47 -3.74 -23.69
N LEU A 523 33.53 -4.75 -24.55
CA LEU A 523 34.61 -4.99 -25.53
C LEU A 523 34.39 -4.27 -26.88
N GLU A 524 33.19 -3.74 -27.17
CA GLU A 524 32.98 -2.76 -28.26
C GLU A 524 33.17 -1.30 -27.81
N CYS A 525 33.12 -1.00 -26.50
CA CYS A 525 33.56 0.28 -25.94
C CYS A 525 35.08 0.45 -26.09
N CYS A 526 35.89 -0.54 -25.70
CA CYS A 526 37.35 -0.42 -25.69
C CYS A 526 38.01 -0.08 -27.06
N PRO A 527 37.60 -0.61 -28.23
CA PRO A 527 38.26 -0.32 -29.50
C PRO A 527 37.90 1.05 -30.09
N ARG A 528 36.87 1.74 -29.57
CA ARG A 528 36.36 3.01 -30.14
C ARG A 528 36.48 4.23 -29.23
N ILE A 529 36.77 4.05 -27.93
CA ILE A 529 37.24 5.15 -27.06
C ILE A 529 38.68 5.54 -27.42
N ILE A 530 39.42 4.63 -28.10
CA ILE A 530 40.69 4.93 -28.79
C ILE A 530 40.41 5.82 -30.02
N CYS A 531 40.28 7.13 -29.82
CA CYS A 531 40.30 8.09 -30.91
C CYS A 531 41.72 8.21 -31.50
N ARG A 532 41.86 7.95 -32.80
CA ARG A 532 43.05 8.29 -33.58
C ARG A 532 43.27 9.81 -33.55
N ARG A 533 44.20 10.31 -32.73
CA ARG A 533 44.80 11.64 -32.95
C ARG A 533 45.91 11.52 -33.99
N PRO A 534 45.89 12.31 -35.09
CA PRO A 534 47.06 12.44 -35.95
C PRO A 534 48.11 13.25 -35.20
N THR A 535 49.26 12.66 -34.91
CA THR A 535 50.44 13.44 -34.54
C THR A 535 51.11 13.96 -35.83
N MET A 536 51.73 15.15 -35.75
CA MET A 536 52.33 15.83 -36.92
C MET A 536 53.44 15.04 -37.64
N ASN A 537 53.82 13.86 -37.17
CA ASN A 537 54.87 13.03 -37.77
C ASN A 537 54.38 11.69 -38.36
N GLY A 538 53.08 11.49 -38.54
CA GLY A 538 52.56 10.36 -39.33
C GLY A 538 52.72 8.97 -38.70
N SER A 539 53.00 8.88 -37.40
CA SER A 539 53.02 7.62 -36.63
C SER A 539 51.81 7.53 -35.70
N TYR A 540 51.11 6.39 -35.75
CA TYR A 540 49.98 6.06 -34.87
C TYR A 540 50.50 5.48 -33.56
N LEU A 541 50.24 6.15 -32.44
CA LEU A 541 50.40 5.62 -31.08
C LEU A 541 49.02 5.14 -30.60
N PHE A 542 48.91 3.87 -30.20
CA PHE A 542 47.78 3.37 -29.43
C PHE A 542 48.01 3.75 -27.97
N GLU A 543 47.47 4.89 -27.54
CA GLU A 543 47.28 5.17 -26.13
C GLU A 543 45.86 4.74 -25.74
N CYS A 544 45.75 3.91 -24.71
CA CYS A 544 44.48 3.69 -24.02
C CYS A 544 44.06 5.01 -23.38
N LEU A 545 43.00 5.60 -23.92
CA LEU A 545 42.10 6.50 -23.20
C LEU A 545 40.77 5.78 -23.11
#